data_AF-A0A343JCN7-F1
#
_entry.id   AF-A0A343JCN7-F1
#
_cell.length_a   1.000
_cell.length_b   1.000
_cell.length_c   1.000
_cell.angle_alpha   90.00
_cell.angle_beta   90.00
_cell.angle_gamma   90.00
#
_symmetry.space_group_name_H-M   'P 1'
#
loop_
_entity.id
_entity.type
_entity.pdbx_description
1 polymer ?
#
loop_
_entity_poly.entity_id
_entity_poly.type
_entity_poly.pdbx_seq_one_letter_code
_entity_poly.pdbx_strand_id
1 'polypeptide(L)'
;MVQDIIKQLQIIVNSENEDGTYTTIARVILETLQDGIEEITILQLADLCYTSPSTISRFVKKLGFSSFNEFKTKCIERNNIGVEILSDNVKNIKFDLKNDKEILNTLVDSINISLKEFIDKLDLGEVDRLIDMIHDYEDVYFFGFHLSGYFMQHLQYNLFNSGKYVKFVAQESNQEKVAKEVDENSLSVIFSVDGNFLRQKSQLFFSLKENGSKIALVTQNPALKMAAQCDYVIYLGNYKSATEGRYKLHLFTEILINRYYQKYCK
;
A
#
# COMPACT_ATOMS: atom_id res chain seq x y z
N MET A 1 -13.65 5.55 -9.37
CA MET A 1 -13.33 5.60 -7.93
C MET A 1 -13.57 4.21 -7.38
N VAL A 2 -12.54 3.44 -7.09
CA VAL A 2 -12.70 2.08 -6.55
C VAL A 2 -11.75 1.97 -5.37
N GLN A 3 -12.31 1.96 -4.15
CA GLN A 3 -11.61 1.47 -2.95
C GLN A 3 -11.15 0.03 -3.23
N ASP A 4 -10.10 -0.46 -2.57
CA ASP A 4 -9.82 -1.90 -2.60
C ASP A 4 -11.10 -2.63 -2.16
N ILE A 5 -11.77 -3.28 -3.11
CA ILE A 5 -13.12 -3.82 -2.96
C ILE A 5 -13.13 -4.90 -1.88
N ILE A 6 -12.03 -5.64 -1.76
CA ILE A 6 -11.85 -6.66 -0.73
C ILE A 6 -11.81 -5.99 0.65
N LYS A 7 -11.06 -4.89 0.79
CA LYS A 7 -10.97 -4.14 2.05
C LYS A 7 -12.31 -3.51 2.45
N GLN A 8 -13.08 -2.97 1.50
CA GLN A 8 -14.44 -2.48 1.74
C GLN A 8 -15.35 -3.57 2.30
N LEU A 9 -15.39 -4.71 1.61
CA LEU A 9 -16.24 -5.83 2.00
C LEU A 9 -15.82 -6.37 3.37
N GLN A 10 -14.51 -6.46 3.64
CA GLN A 10 -13.97 -6.85 4.94
C GLN A 10 -14.34 -5.85 6.05
N ILE A 11 -14.28 -4.54 5.79
CA ILE A 11 -14.73 -3.54 6.77
C ILE A 11 -16.21 -3.75 7.09
N ILE A 12 -17.06 -3.95 6.07
CA ILE A 12 -18.50 -4.21 6.28
C ILE A 12 -18.68 -5.43 7.18
N VAL A 13 -18.05 -6.56 6.83
CA VAL A 13 -18.10 -7.80 7.62
C VAL A 13 -17.59 -7.63 9.05
N ASN A 14 -16.57 -6.79 9.26
CA ASN A 14 -15.97 -6.55 10.58
C ASN A 14 -16.70 -5.47 11.40
N SER A 15 -17.60 -4.68 10.80
CA SER A 15 -18.19 -3.49 11.42
C SER A 15 -19.62 -3.68 11.95
N GLU A 16 -20.32 -4.73 11.54
CA GLU A 16 -21.71 -4.99 11.95
C GLU A 16 -21.82 -6.24 12.84
N ASN A 17 -22.80 -6.24 13.75
CA ASN A 17 -23.31 -7.48 14.36
C ASN A 17 -23.79 -8.42 13.24
N GLU A 18 -23.59 -9.73 13.41
CA GLU A 18 -23.64 -10.77 12.35
C GLU A 18 -24.93 -10.85 11.50
N ASP A 19 -25.99 -10.11 11.83
CA ASP A 19 -27.35 -10.23 11.27
C ASP A 19 -27.72 -9.21 10.16
N GLY A 20 -26.80 -8.34 9.75
CA GLY A 20 -27.08 -7.36 8.70
C GLY A 20 -27.12 -7.96 7.29
N THR A 21 -28.19 -7.75 6.51
CA THR A 21 -28.30 -8.21 5.10
C THR A 21 -27.09 -7.80 4.25
N TYR A 22 -26.52 -6.61 4.49
CA TYR A 22 -25.33 -6.13 3.78
C TYR A 22 -24.05 -6.84 4.21
N THR A 23 -23.96 -7.26 5.47
CA THR A 23 -22.90 -8.12 5.99
C THR A 23 -22.96 -9.52 5.40
N THR A 24 -24.17 -10.11 5.28
CA THR A 24 -24.36 -11.39 4.58
C THR A 24 -23.91 -11.27 3.12
N ILE A 25 -24.37 -10.24 2.40
CA ILE A 25 -23.98 -10.02 0.99
C ILE A 25 -22.46 -9.84 0.87
N ALA A 26 -21.84 -9.03 1.74
CA ALA A 26 -20.40 -8.82 1.70
C ALA A 26 -19.60 -10.11 1.94
N ARG A 27 -20.05 -10.94 2.90
CA ARG A 27 -19.44 -12.23 3.23
C ARG A 27 -19.53 -13.22 2.07
N VAL A 28 -20.73 -13.41 1.52
CA VAL A 28 -20.94 -14.32 0.37
C VAL A 28 -20.10 -13.89 -0.83
N ILE A 29 -20.01 -12.59 -1.11
CA ILE A 29 -19.13 -12.09 -2.17
C ILE A 29 -17.67 -12.44 -1.87
N LEU A 30 -17.18 -12.18 -0.66
CA LEU A 30 -15.79 -12.49 -0.26
C LEU A 30 -15.45 -13.98 -0.41
N GLU A 31 -16.38 -14.86 -0.06
CA GLU A 31 -16.25 -16.31 -0.22
C GLU A 31 -16.25 -16.72 -1.70
N THR A 32 -17.11 -16.09 -2.52
CA THR A 32 -17.26 -16.40 -3.95
C THR A 32 -16.13 -15.81 -4.82
N LEU A 33 -15.41 -14.79 -4.34
CA LEU A 33 -14.31 -14.15 -5.07
C LEU A 33 -13.21 -15.13 -5.50
N GLN A 34 -12.95 -16.17 -4.70
CA GLN A 34 -11.90 -17.15 -4.99
C GLN A 34 -12.36 -18.24 -5.98
N ASP A 35 -13.67 -18.53 -6.03
CA ASP A 35 -14.20 -19.78 -6.63
C ASP A 35 -15.06 -19.59 -7.89
N GLY A 36 -15.33 -18.36 -8.35
CA GLY A 36 -16.04 -18.19 -9.64
C GLY A 36 -16.88 -16.92 -9.81
N ILE A 37 -16.47 -15.78 -9.23
CA ILE A 37 -17.22 -14.53 -9.38
C ILE A 37 -17.35 -14.08 -10.85
N GLU A 38 -16.53 -14.59 -11.77
CA GLU A 38 -16.59 -14.27 -13.21
C GLU A 38 -17.94 -14.69 -13.83
N GLU A 39 -18.44 -15.86 -13.44
CA GLU A 39 -19.63 -16.49 -14.04
C GLU A 39 -20.92 -16.18 -13.27
N ILE A 40 -20.82 -15.64 -12.06
CA ILE A 40 -22.01 -15.40 -11.23
C ILE A 40 -22.88 -14.27 -11.82
N THR A 41 -24.18 -14.53 -11.89
CA THR A 41 -25.21 -13.56 -12.23
C THR A 41 -25.77 -12.89 -10.98
N ILE A 42 -26.41 -11.73 -11.15
CA ILE A 42 -27.05 -11.04 -10.02
C ILE A 42 -28.18 -11.87 -9.38
N LEU A 43 -28.85 -12.72 -10.16
CA LEU A 43 -29.88 -13.63 -9.70
C LEU A 43 -29.29 -14.69 -8.77
N GLN A 44 -28.24 -15.37 -9.24
CA GLN A 44 -27.53 -16.38 -8.44
C GLN A 44 -26.95 -15.79 -7.16
N LEU A 45 -26.35 -14.59 -7.22
CA LEU A 45 -25.83 -13.93 -6.03
C LEU A 45 -26.94 -13.56 -5.04
N ALA A 46 -28.10 -13.11 -5.54
CA ALA A 46 -29.25 -12.81 -4.71
C ALA A 46 -29.78 -14.07 -4.02
N ASP A 47 -29.86 -15.20 -4.74
CA ASP A 47 -30.28 -16.49 -4.21
C ASP A 47 -29.32 -16.98 -3.12
N LEU A 48 -28.00 -16.90 -3.33
CA LEU A 48 -26.98 -17.25 -2.33
C LEU A 48 -27.06 -16.39 -1.06
N CYS A 49 -27.49 -15.14 -1.20
CA CYS A 49 -27.64 -14.20 -0.08
C CYS A 49 -29.06 -14.22 0.53
N TYR A 50 -29.94 -15.13 0.10
CA TYR A 50 -31.35 -15.18 0.49
C TYR A 50 -32.05 -13.81 0.36
N THR A 51 -31.79 -13.10 -0.74
CA THR A 51 -32.29 -11.75 -0.98
C THR A 51 -32.76 -11.56 -2.42
N SER A 52 -33.12 -10.34 -2.79
CA SER A 52 -33.55 -10.00 -4.16
C SER A 52 -32.43 -9.38 -5.00
N PRO A 53 -32.46 -9.48 -6.34
CA PRO A 53 -31.53 -8.75 -7.22
C PRO A 53 -31.54 -7.23 -7.00
N SER A 54 -32.68 -6.69 -6.55
CA SER A 54 -32.82 -5.27 -6.22
C SER A 54 -32.02 -4.89 -4.96
N THR A 55 -31.93 -5.81 -3.98
CA THR A 55 -31.11 -5.64 -2.78
C THR A 55 -29.63 -5.63 -3.13
N ILE A 56 -29.18 -6.60 -3.95
CA ILE A 56 -27.80 -6.65 -4.46
C ILE A 56 -27.45 -5.37 -5.22
N SER A 57 -28.35 -4.90 -6.10
CA SER A 57 -28.17 -3.65 -6.85
C SER A 57 -28.01 -2.43 -5.93
N ARG A 58 -28.80 -2.36 -4.85
CA ARG A 58 -28.69 -1.29 -3.85
C ARG A 58 -27.38 -1.37 -3.08
N PHE A 59 -26.93 -2.58 -2.73
CA PHE A 59 -25.67 -2.82 -2.05
C PHE A 59 -24.46 -2.35 -2.89
N VAL A 60 -24.35 -2.79 -4.15
CA VAL A 60 -23.22 -2.38 -5.01
C VAL A 60 -23.25 -0.88 -5.31
N LYS A 61 -24.43 -0.25 -5.40
CA LYS A 61 -24.57 1.20 -5.49
C LYS A 61 -24.08 1.92 -4.24
N LYS A 62 -24.35 1.37 -3.05
CA LYS A 62 -23.83 1.90 -1.78
C LYS A 62 -22.30 1.83 -1.72
N LEU A 63 -21.69 0.82 -2.34
CA LEU A 63 -20.23 0.71 -2.48
C LEU A 63 -19.62 1.67 -3.50
N GLY A 64 -20.45 2.37 -4.29
CA GLY A 64 -20.03 3.38 -5.27
C GLY A 64 -20.03 2.92 -6.72
N PHE A 65 -20.60 1.75 -7.03
CA PHE A 65 -20.69 1.21 -8.39
C PHE A 65 -22.05 1.52 -9.04
N SER A 66 -22.06 1.83 -10.32
CA SER A 66 -23.30 2.14 -11.05
C SER A 66 -24.19 0.91 -11.28
N SER A 67 -23.59 -0.28 -11.38
CA SER A 67 -24.27 -1.55 -11.66
C SER A 67 -23.54 -2.76 -11.07
N PHE A 68 -24.25 -3.90 -10.99
CA PHE A 68 -23.64 -5.18 -10.60
C PHE A 68 -22.55 -5.63 -11.59
N ASN A 69 -22.72 -5.39 -12.89
CA ASN A 69 -21.72 -5.77 -13.88
C ASN A 69 -20.42 -4.96 -13.70
N GLU A 70 -20.52 -3.65 -13.44
CA GLU A 70 -19.35 -2.84 -13.13
C GLU A 70 -18.64 -3.34 -11.86
N PHE A 71 -19.40 -3.61 -10.81
CA PHE A 71 -18.88 -4.20 -9.58
C PHE A 71 -18.15 -5.52 -9.85
N LYS A 72 -18.77 -6.43 -10.62
CA LYS A 72 -18.21 -7.74 -10.98
C LYS A 72 -16.90 -7.59 -11.75
N THR A 73 -16.83 -6.73 -12.76
CA THR A 73 -15.59 -6.44 -13.48
C THR A 73 -14.48 -5.98 -12.55
N LYS A 74 -14.80 -5.11 -11.57
CA LYS A 74 -13.82 -4.64 -10.58
C LYS A 74 -13.37 -5.72 -9.59
N CYS A 75 -14.25 -6.65 -9.22
CA CYS A 75 -13.87 -7.85 -8.48
C CYS A 75 -12.85 -8.70 -9.26
N ILE A 76 -13.08 -8.92 -10.56
CA ILE A 76 -12.21 -9.74 -11.42
C ILE A 76 -10.83 -9.08 -11.58
N GLU A 77 -10.80 -7.79 -11.92
CA GLU A 77 -9.55 -7.02 -11.99
C GLU A 77 -8.75 -7.12 -10.68
N ARG A 78 -9.44 -7.01 -9.53
CA ARG A 78 -8.82 -7.11 -8.21
C ARG A 78 -8.30 -8.51 -7.90
N ASN A 79 -8.96 -9.56 -8.36
CA ASN A 79 -8.52 -10.93 -8.15
C ASN A 79 -7.19 -11.20 -8.88
N ASN A 80 -7.07 -10.71 -10.12
CA ASN A 80 -5.83 -10.79 -10.89
C ASN A 80 -4.66 -10.07 -10.21
N ILE A 81 -4.90 -8.87 -9.68
CA ILE A 81 -3.89 -8.14 -8.88
C ILE A 81 -3.56 -8.92 -7.59
N GLY A 82 -4.57 -9.54 -6.96
CA GLY A 82 -4.39 -10.38 -5.78
C GLY A 82 -3.43 -11.55 -6.02
N VAL A 83 -3.48 -12.17 -7.20
CA VAL A 83 -2.57 -13.26 -7.58
C VAL A 83 -1.12 -12.76 -7.69
N GLU A 84 -0.87 -11.61 -8.31
CA GLU A 84 0.48 -11.00 -8.41
C GLU A 84 1.02 -10.62 -7.01
N ILE A 85 0.16 -10.02 -6.18
CA ILE A 85 0.48 -9.69 -4.79
C ILE A 85 0.77 -10.97 -3.98
N LEU A 86 0.01 -12.06 -4.19
CA LEU A 86 0.22 -13.33 -3.50
C LEU A 86 1.49 -14.04 -3.96
N SER A 87 1.82 -13.98 -5.26
CA SER A 87 3.10 -14.51 -5.75
C SER A 87 4.25 -13.77 -5.10
N ASP A 88 4.19 -12.44 -5.06
CA ASP A 88 5.23 -11.64 -4.45
C ASP A 88 5.27 -11.80 -2.92
N ASN A 89 4.13 -11.92 -2.24
CA ASN A 89 4.06 -11.89 -0.77
C ASN A 89 4.11 -13.26 -0.10
N VAL A 90 3.28 -14.21 -0.55
CA VAL A 90 2.96 -15.43 0.21
C VAL A 90 3.58 -16.67 -0.41
N LYS A 91 3.61 -16.77 -1.75
CA LYS A 91 4.19 -17.92 -2.47
C LYS A 91 5.69 -17.78 -2.75
N ASN A 92 6.31 -16.72 -2.24
CA ASN A 92 7.74 -16.46 -2.45
C ASN A 92 8.65 -17.46 -1.73
N ILE A 93 8.17 -18.09 -0.65
CA ILE A 93 8.92 -19.12 0.08
C ILE A 93 8.31 -20.49 -0.27
N LYS A 94 9.12 -21.36 -0.87
CA LYS A 94 8.70 -22.70 -1.29
C LYS A 94 8.99 -23.72 -0.20
N PHE A 95 8.10 -23.79 0.79
CA PHE A 95 8.12 -24.86 1.78
C PHE A 95 7.96 -26.23 1.12
N ASP A 96 8.69 -27.23 1.59
CA ASP A 96 8.69 -28.60 1.05
C ASP A 96 8.35 -29.67 2.10
N LEU A 97 7.96 -29.25 3.32
CA LEU A 97 7.56 -30.04 4.49
C LEU A 97 8.66 -30.95 5.08
N LYS A 98 9.76 -31.16 4.37
CA LYS A 98 10.87 -32.04 4.80
C LYS A 98 12.07 -31.22 5.27
N ASN A 99 12.34 -30.11 4.62
CA ASN A 99 13.50 -29.25 4.80
C ASN A 99 13.11 -27.80 5.12
N ASP A 100 11.89 -27.56 5.62
CA ASP A 100 11.39 -26.20 5.90
C ASP A 100 12.36 -25.37 6.76
N LYS A 101 13.08 -25.99 7.70
CA LYS A 101 14.11 -25.32 8.50
C LYS A 101 15.30 -24.83 7.66
N GLU A 102 15.76 -25.60 6.69
CA GLU A 102 16.86 -25.23 5.80
C GLU A 102 16.42 -24.11 4.84
N ILE A 103 15.19 -24.19 4.34
CA ILE A 103 14.57 -23.13 3.54
C ILE A 103 14.48 -21.83 4.33
N LEU A 104 14.06 -21.90 5.60
CA LEU A 104 14.01 -20.75 6.49
C LEU A 104 15.39 -20.18 6.81
N ASN A 105 16.39 -21.02 7.08
CA ASN A 105 17.77 -20.57 7.28
C ASN A 105 18.30 -19.84 6.05
N THR A 106 18.08 -20.40 4.85
CA THR A 106 18.47 -19.76 3.58
C THR A 106 17.81 -18.39 3.40
N LEU A 107 16.51 -18.29 3.73
CA LEU A 107 15.79 -17.03 3.69
C LEU A 107 16.37 -16.00 4.69
N VAL A 108 16.60 -16.41 5.93
CA VAL A 108 17.19 -15.57 6.98
C VAL A 108 18.56 -15.08 6.55
N ASP A 109 19.41 -15.94 6.00
CA ASP A 109 20.72 -15.58 5.50
C ASP A 109 20.64 -14.57 4.35
N SER A 110 19.72 -14.76 3.40
CA SER A 110 19.47 -13.81 2.31
C SER A 110 19.05 -12.43 2.83
N ILE A 111 18.11 -12.40 3.79
CA ILE A 111 17.64 -11.17 4.43
C ILE A 111 18.80 -10.50 5.18
N ASN A 112 19.57 -11.26 5.97
CA ASN A 112 20.71 -10.74 6.73
C ASN A 112 21.76 -10.09 5.82
N ILE A 113 22.11 -10.75 4.72
CA ILE A 113 23.03 -10.19 3.73
C ILE A 113 22.44 -8.90 3.15
N SER A 114 21.16 -8.91 2.75
CA SER A 114 20.53 -7.72 2.16
C SER A 114 20.40 -6.55 3.14
N LEU A 115 20.15 -6.80 4.43
CA LEU A 115 20.08 -5.76 5.45
C LEU A 115 21.45 -5.16 5.74
N LYS A 116 22.51 -5.99 5.81
CA LYS A 116 23.89 -5.49 5.95
C LYS A 116 24.30 -4.62 4.77
N GLU A 117 24.10 -5.09 3.54
CA GLU A 117 24.37 -4.31 2.34
C GLU A 117 23.59 -3.00 2.28
N PHE A 118 22.36 -2.98 2.80
CA PHE A 118 21.55 -1.77 2.91
C PHE A 118 22.17 -0.78 3.88
N ILE A 119 22.51 -1.21 5.10
CA ILE A 119 23.11 -0.34 6.12
C ILE A 119 24.48 0.18 5.67
N ASP A 120 25.32 -0.66 5.05
CA ASP A 120 26.64 -0.26 4.57
C ASP A 120 26.59 0.85 3.50
N LYS A 121 25.48 0.93 2.74
CA LYS A 121 25.27 1.92 1.68
C LYS A 121 24.36 3.07 2.08
N LEU A 122 23.69 2.98 3.22
CA LEU A 122 22.72 3.99 3.65
C LEU A 122 23.48 5.23 4.10
N ASP A 123 23.30 6.32 3.37
CA ASP A 123 23.79 7.63 3.79
C ASP A 123 22.86 8.21 4.87
N LEU A 124 23.30 8.17 6.13
CA LEU A 124 22.53 8.72 7.25
C LEU A 124 22.38 10.25 7.17
N GLY A 125 23.31 10.97 6.54
CA GLY A 125 23.16 12.39 6.29
C GLY A 125 22.07 12.67 5.25
N GLU A 126 21.84 11.75 4.31
CA GLU A 126 20.69 11.83 3.42
C GLU A 126 19.37 11.56 4.18
N VAL A 127 19.37 10.59 5.10
CA VAL A 127 18.20 10.30 5.97
C VAL A 127 17.87 11.49 6.85
N ASP A 128 18.87 12.11 7.49
CA ASP A 128 18.69 13.27 8.35
C ASP A 128 18.10 14.45 7.59
N ARG A 129 18.54 14.69 6.35
CA ARG A 129 17.93 15.71 5.48
C ARG A 129 16.46 15.44 5.19
N LEU A 130 16.06 14.19 4.93
CA LEU A 130 14.64 13.86 4.77
C LEU A 130 13.87 14.11 6.08
N ILE A 131 14.44 13.74 7.23
CA ILE A 131 13.83 14.01 8.54
C ILE A 131 13.62 15.52 8.74
N ASP A 132 14.61 16.34 8.35
CA ASP A 132 14.54 17.80 8.48
C ASP A 132 13.45 18.36 7.57
N MET A 133 13.38 17.90 6.32
CA MET A 133 12.28 18.25 5.42
C MET A 133 10.91 17.86 6.00
N ILE A 134 10.79 16.65 6.58
CA ILE A 134 9.55 16.22 7.24
C ILE A 134 9.23 17.11 8.45
N HIS A 135 10.23 17.56 9.21
CA HIS A 135 10.02 18.44 10.34
C HIS A 135 9.55 19.84 9.88
N ASP A 136 10.29 20.45 8.96
CA ASP A 136 10.17 21.85 8.59
C ASP A 136 8.93 22.17 7.73
N TYR A 137 8.53 21.27 6.83
CA TYR A 137 7.35 21.47 5.98
C TYR A 137 6.07 21.35 6.79
N GLU A 138 5.20 22.35 6.81
CA GLU A 138 3.90 22.24 7.50
C GLU A 138 3.04 21.12 6.88
N ASP A 139 2.95 21.10 5.55
CA ASP A 139 2.18 20.13 4.79
C ASP A 139 3.04 18.96 4.28
N VAL A 140 2.92 17.81 4.94
CA VAL A 140 3.64 16.57 4.57
C VAL A 140 2.66 15.48 4.19
N TYR A 141 2.85 14.90 3.00
CA TYR A 141 1.99 13.88 2.42
C TYR A 141 2.79 12.61 2.14
N PHE A 142 2.27 11.48 2.60
CA PHE A 142 2.82 10.17 2.29
C PHE A 142 2.01 9.48 1.19
N PHE A 143 2.71 8.81 0.28
CA PHE A 143 2.13 8.11 -0.86
C PHE A 143 2.69 6.69 -1.01
N GLY A 144 1.78 5.75 -1.24
CA GLY A 144 2.08 4.34 -1.50
C GLY A 144 0.93 3.43 -1.10
N PHE A 145 1.04 2.14 -1.40
CA PHE A 145 -0.03 1.18 -1.18
C PHE A 145 0.44 -0.13 -0.56
N HIS A 146 -0.52 -1.01 -0.27
CA HIS A 146 -0.31 -2.35 0.28
C HIS A 146 0.65 -2.35 1.49
N LEU A 147 1.74 -3.12 1.44
CA LEU A 147 2.66 -3.24 2.57
C LEU A 147 3.31 -1.91 2.96
N SER A 148 3.79 -1.14 1.98
CA SER A 148 4.33 0.20 2.26
C SER A 148 3.29 1.09 2.94
N GLY A 149 2.04 0.98 2.52
CA GLY A 149 0.91 1.68 3.14
C GLY A 149 0.76 1.40 4.63
N TYR A 150 0.90 0.13 5.05
CA TYR A 150 0.83 -0.22 6.48
C TYR A 150 1.97 0.40 7.28
N PHE A 151 3.20 0.39 6.76
CA PHE A 151 4.32 1.05 7.42
C PHE A 151 4.16 2.57 7.46
N MET A 152 3.60 3.19 6.41
CA MET A 152 3.27 4.62 6.41
C MET A 152 2.21 4.98 7.44
N GLN A 153 1.17 4.16 7.63
CA GLN A 153 0.17 4.38 8.68
C GLN A 153 0.81 4.34 10.07
N HIS A 154 1.69 3.36 10.30
CA HIS A 154 2.43 3.26 11.56
C HIS A 154 3.37 4.47 11.77
N LEU A 155 4.10 4.87 10.73
CA LEU A 155 4.98 6.03 10.77
C LEU A 155 4.21 7.34 11.01
N GLN A 156 3.06 7.52 10.35
CA GLN A 156 2.14 8.63 10.58
C GLN A 156 1.71 8.71 12.04
N TYR A 157 1.30 7.58 12.63
CA TYR A 157 0.92 7.51 14.04
C TYR A 157 2.07 7.92 14.97
N ASN A 158 3.29 7.42 14.72
CA ASN A 158 4.43 7.76 15.57
C ASN A 158 4.90 9.21 15.40
N LEU A 159 4.88 9.74 14.17
CA LEU A 159 5.18 11.16 13.92
C LEU A 159 4.15 12.06 14.62
N PHE A 160 2.87 11.69 14.59
CA PHE A 160 1.82 12.43 15.30
C PHE A 160 2.09 12.47 16.81
N ASN A 161 2.43 11.33 17.42
CA ASN A 161 2.82 11.27 18.84
C ASN A 161 4.13 12.00 19.14
N SER A 162 4.92 12.30 18.11
CA SER A 162 6.15 13.09 18.17
C SER A 162 5.90 14.59 17.89
N GLY A 163 4.63 15.02 17.82
CA GLY A 163 4.24 16.41 17.57
C GLY A 163 4.19 16.82 16.09
N LYS A 164 4.35 15.87 15.16
CA LYS A 164 4.35 16.12 13.72
C LYS A 164 3.13 15.53 13.02
N TYR A 165 2.30 16.41 12.48
CA TYR A 165 1.20 15.99 11.63
C TYR A 165 1.69 15.65 10.21
N VAL A 166 1.32 14.48 9.72
CA VAL A 166 1.54 14.05 8.32
C VAL A 166 0.26 13.40 7.78
N LYS A 167 -0.04 13.59 6.50
CA LYS A 167 -1.25 13.03 5.86
C LYS A 167 -0.88 11.79 5.04
N PHE A 168 -1.40 10.64 5.45
CA PHE A 168 -1.44 9.43 4.61
C PHE A 168 -2.88 9.02 4.37
N VAL A 169 -3.28 8.89 3.10
CA VAL A 169 -4.61 8.37 2.75
C VAL A 169 -4.49 6.92 2.31
N ALA A 170 -4.87 6.00 3.21
CA ALA A 170 -4.76 4.56 2.98
C ALA A 170 -5.57 4.05 1.79
N GLN A 171 -6.60 4.80 1.37
CA GLN A 171 -7.37 4.49 0.19
C GLN A 171 -6.67 5.02 -1.06
N GLU A 172 -6.17 4.09 -1.89
CA GLU A 172 -5.43 4.41 -3.11
C GLU A 172 -6.16 5.38 -4.04
N SER A 173 -7.48 5.19 -4.25
CA SER A 173 -8.26 6.06 -5.14
C SER A 173 -8.41 7.51 -4.64
N ASN A 174 -8.16 7.75 -3.36
CA ASN A 174 -8.21 9.10 -2.79
C ASN A 174 -6.82 9.76 -2.77
N GLN A 175 -5.74 8.99 -2.90
CA GLN A 175 -4.39 9.56 -3.01
C GLN A 175 -4.28 10.44 -4.27
N GLU A 176 -4.96 10.11 -5.36
CA GLU A 176 -5.01 10.94 -6.58
C GLU A 176 -5.71 12.29 -6.36
N LYS A 177 -6.67 12.37 -5.43
CA LYS A 177 -7.31 13.64 -5.06
C LYS A 177 -6.37 14.48 -4.23
N VAL A 178 -5.74 13.87 -3.22
CA VAL A 178 -4.75 14.53 -2.36
C VAL A 178 -3.58 15.05 -3.18
N ALA A 179 -3.11 14.31 -4.18
CA ALA A 179 -2.03 14.75 -5.05
C ALA A 179 -2.38 15.98 -5.91
N LYS A 180 -3.66 16.32 -6.06
CA LYS A 180 -4.10 17.55 -6.72
C LYS A 180 -4.24 18.73 -5.75
N GLU A 181 -4.24 18.47 -4.45
CA GLU A 181 -4.36 19.47 -3.38
C GLU A 181 -2.99 19.97 -2.90
N VAL A 182 -1.90 19.27 -3.22
CA VAL A 182 -0.54 19.71 -2.88
C VAL A 182 -0.14 20.95 -3.69
N ASP A 183 0.85 21.68 -3.19
CA ASP A 183 1.41 22.89 -3.80
C ASP A 183 2.94 22.97 -3.60
N GLU A 184 3.55 24.11 -3.97
CA GLU A 184 4.98 24.36 -3.79
C GLU A 184 5.47 24.37 -2.33
N ASN A 185 4.56 24.51 -1.36
CA ASN A 185 4.85 24.51 0.07
C ASN A 185 4.67 23.12 0.70
N SER A 186 4.37 22.10 -0.11
CA SER A 186 4.08 20.75 0.33
C SER A 186 5.25 19.78 0.08
N LEU A 187 5.52 18.91 1.05
CA LEU A 187 6.43 17.77 0.89
C LEU A 187 5.66 16.49 0.60
N SER A 188 5.94 15.86 -0.54
CA SER A 188 5.40 14.57 -0.93
C SER A 188 6.46 13.47 -0.80
N VAL A 189 6.27 12.55 0.14
CA VAL A 189 7.15 11.38 0.34
C VAL A 189 6.50 10.13 -0.24
N ILE A 190 7.10 9.59 -1.29
CA ILE A 190 6.61 8.41 -2.01
C ILE A 190 7.42 7.18 -1.59
N PHE A 191 6.75 6.16 -1.06
CA PHE A 191 7.36 4.86 -0.76
C PHE A 191 7.01 3.86 -1.86
N SER A 192 7.93 3.70 -2.81
CA SER A 192 7.78 2.82 -3.97
C SER A 192 8.97 1.87 -4.10
N VAL A 193 9.09 0.94 -3.15
CA VAL A 193 10.21 -0.01 -2.96
C VAL A 193 10.66 -0.64 -4.29
N ASP A 194 9.78 -1.36 -4.99
CA ASP A 194 10.11 -2.02 -6.26
C ASP A 194 9.80 -1.16 -7.49
N GLY A 195 9.22 0.02 -7.30
CA GLY A 195 8.71 0.86 -8.39
C GLY A 195 7.25 0.63 -8.78
N ASN A 196 6.59 -0.38 -8.20
CA ASN A 196 5.22 -0.76 -8.54
C ASN A 196 4.22 0.39 -8.34
N PHE A 197 4.37 1.16 -7.26
CA PHE A 197 3.50 2.31 -7.01
C PHE A 197 3.60 3.35 -8.12
N LEU A 198 4.83 3.77 -8.47
CA LEU A 198 5.04 4.74 -9.55
C LEU A 198 4.60 4.22 -10.92
N ARG A 199 4.76 2.91 -11.19
CA ARG A 199 4.28 2.29 -12.43
C ARG A 199 2.76 2.37 -12.54
N GLN A 200 2.04 2.05 -11.47
CA GLN A 200 0.57 2.01 -11.47
C GLN A 200 -0.06 3.38 -11.28
N LYS A 201 0.62 4.29 -10.57
CA LYS A 201 0.14 5.63 -10.20
C LYS A 201 1.00 6.74 -10.80
N SER A 202 1.44 6.56 -12.05
CA SER A 202 2.28 7.54 -12.75
C SER A 202 1.63 8.92 -12.87
N GLN A 203 0.32 8.97 -13.11
CA GLN A 203 -0.43 10.23 -13.17
C GLN A 203 -0.46 10.98 -11.84
N LEU A 204 -0.47 10.25 -10.72
CA LEU A 204 -0.36 10.85 -9.39
C LEU A 204 0.99 11.55 -9.27
N PHE A 205 2.08 10.87 -9.63
CA PHE A 205 3.42 11.45 -9.62
C PHE A 205 3.51 12.73 -10.46
N PHE A 206 2.95 12.72 -11.67
CA PHE A 206 2.95 13.91 -12.53
C PHE A 206 2.10 15.04 -11.96
N SER A 207 0.97 14.74 -11.30
CA SER A 207 0.17 15.77 -10.62
C SER A 207 0.97 16.47 -9.51
N LEU A 208 1.73 15.71 -8.71
CA LEU A 208 2.60 16.29 -7.68
C LEU A 208 3.65 17.23 -8.29
N LYS A 209 4.25 16.82 -9.42
CA LYS A 209 5.24 17.64 -10.15
C LYS A 209 4.63 18.90 -10.74
N GLU A 210 3.49 18.78 -11.40
CA GLU A 210 2.78 19.90 -12.02
C GLU A 210 2.38 20.97 -10.99
N ASN A 211 2.00 20.53 -9.79
CA ASN A 211 1.66 21.41 -8.68
C ASN A 211 2.86 21.93 -7.88
N GLY A 212 4.09 21.59 -8.28
CA GLY A 212 5.31 22.14 -7.66
C GLY A 212 5.70 21.54 -6.31
N SER A 213 5.02 20.50 -5.83
CA SER A 213 5.37 19.85 -4.56
C SER A 213 6.78 19.28 -4.58
N LYS A 214 7.49 19.42 -3.46
CA LYS A 214 8.80 18.82 -3.25
C LYS A 214 8.64 17.30 -3.15
N ILE A 215 9.33 16.51 -3.98
CA ILE A 215 9.14 15.05 -4.02
C ILE A 215 10.36 14.30 -3.49
N ALA A 216 10.17 13.57 -2.41
CA ALA A 216 11.13 12.58 -1.91
C ALA A 216 10.67 11.15 -2.25
N LEU A 217 11.56 10.33 -2.81
CA LEU A 217 11.29 8.95 -3.16
C LEU A 217 12.11 7.99 -2.30
N VAL A 218 11.45 6.99 -1.71
CA VAL A 218 12.09 5.86 -1.04
C VAL A 218 11.90 4.61 -1.91
N THR A 219 13.00 4.03 -2.38
CA THR A 219 12.99 2.91 -3.34
C THR A 219 14.22 2.01 -3.20
N GLN A 220 14.15 0.75 -3.60
CA GLN A 220 15.34 -0.09 -3.85
C GLN A 220 15.64 -0.27 -5.34
N ASN A 221 14.84 0.33 -6.22
CA ASN A 221 14.95 0.17 -7.67
C ASN A 221 15.68 1.36 -8.31
N PRO A 222 17.00 1.25 -8.60
CA PRO A 222 17.77 2.34 -9.21
C PRO A 222 17.44 2.58 -10.69
N ALA A 223 16.74 1.65 -11.35
CA ALA A 223 16.38 1.76 -12.77
C ALA A 223 15.09 2.58 -13.00
N LEU A 224 14.49 3.13 -11.94
CA LEU A 224 13.28 3.94 -12.07
C LEU A 224 13.58 5.26 -12.76
N LYS A 225 13.13 5.40 -14.01
CA LYS A 225 13.25 6.65 -14.77
C LYS A 225 12.65 7.87 -14.04
N MET A 226 11.59 7.65 -13.25
CA MET A 226 10.95 8.70 -12.45
C MET A 226 11.81 9.16 -11.25
N ALA A 227 12.78 8.35 -10.80
CA ALA A 227 13.67 8.74 -9.69
C ALA A 227 14.48 10.00 -10.05
N ALA A 228 14.92 10.13 -11.30
CA ALA A 228 15.64 11.31 -11.79
C ALA A 228 14.82 12.61 -11.80
N GLN A 229 13.50 12.52 -11.63
CA GLN A 229 12.60 13.67 -11.58
C GLN A 229 12.18 14.03 -10.15
N CYS A 230 12.57 13.22 -9.16
CA CYS A 230 12.37 13.49 -7.75
C CYS A 230 13.43 14.47 -7.25
N ASP A 231 13.07 15.31 -6.30
CA ASP A 231 14.00 16.22 -5.65
C ASP A 231 14.98 15.50 -4.72
N TYR A 232 14.54 14.35 -4.19
CA TYR A 232 15.30 13.57 -3.26
C TYR A 232 15.02 12.08 -3.45
N VAL A 233 16.05 11.24 -3.36
CA VAL A 233 15.90 9.79 -3.50
C VAL A 233 16.72 9.06 -2.46
N ILE A 234 16.04 8.31 -1.59
CA ILE A 234 16.68 7.39 -0.66
C ILE A 234 16.62 5.98 -1.24
N TYR A 235 17.81 5.43 -1.49
CA TYR A 235 17.95 4.05 -1.94
C TYR A 235 18.03 3.09 -0.76
N LEU A 236 17.09 2.13 -0.72
CA LEU A 236 17.09 1.00 0.20
C LEU A 236 18.08 -0.08 -0.27
N GLY A 237 19.34 0.32 -0.51
CA GLY A 237 20.38 -0.56 -1.05
C GLY A 237 20.10 -1.05 -2.47
N ASN A 238 20.71 -2.18 -2.83
CA ASN A 238 20.52 -2.79 -4.15
C ASN A 238 19.19 -3.55 -4.23
N TYR A 239 18.57 -3.56 -5.42
CA TYR A 239 17.47 -4.47 -5.72
C TYR A 239 17.97 -5.93 -5.68
N LYS A 240 17.31 -6.78 -4.87
CA LYS A 240 17.50 -8.24 -4.88
C LYS A 240 16.21 -8.95 -5.22
N SER A 241 15.21 -8.81 -4.36
CA SER A 241 13.84 -9.22 -4.64
C SER A 241 12.85 -8.34 -3.86
N ALA A 242 11.57 -8.51 -4.15
CA ALA A 242 10.49 -7.89 -3.39
C ALA A 242 10.57 -8.26 -1.90
N THR A 243 10.91 -9.52 -1.56
CA THR A 243 10.94 -10.01 -0.17
C THR A 243 11.94 -9.24 0.69
N GLU A 244 13.22 -9.18 0.30
CA GLU A 244 14.24 -8.43 1.04
C GLU A 244 13.93 -6.93 1.07
N GLY A 245 13.31 -6.40 0.01
CA GLY A 245 12.82 -5.02 -0.05
C GLY A 245 11.89 -4.65 1.10
N ARG A 246 11.03 -5.59 1.54
CA ARG A 246 10.09 -5.38 2.66
C ARG A 246 10.82 -5.20 3.99
N TYR A 247 11.79 -6.06 4.26
CA TYR A 247 12.57 -6.01 5.49
C TYR A 247 13.43 -4.74 5.54
N LYS A 248 14.02 -4.36 4.40
CA LYS A 248 14.75 -3.09 4.28
C LYS A 248 13.85 -1.88 4.50
N LEU A 249 12.64 -1.87 3.91
CA LEU A 249 11.68 -0.80 4.14
C LEU A 249 11.28 -0.73 5.62
N HIS A 250 10.98 -1.86 6.25
CA HIS A 250 10.63 -1.89 7.66
C HIS A 250 11.75 -1.31 8.54
N LEU A 251 12.99 -1.78 8.35
CA LEU A 251 14.16 -1.25 9.05
C LEU A 251 14.35 0.25 8.77
N PHE A 252 14.16 0.70 7.54
CA PHE A 252 14.24 2.12 7.20
C PHE A 252 13.21 2.96 7.95
N THR A 253 11.95 2.51 8.04
CA THR A 253 10.92 3.24 8.79
C THR A 253 11.25 3.33 10.29
N GLU A 254 11.85 2.28 10.85
CA GLU A 254 12.35 2.27 12.23
C GLU A 254 13.49 3.26 12.43
N ILE A 255 14.47 3.31 11.51
CA ILE A 255 15.57 4.27 11.56
C ILE A 255 15.03 5.70 11.50
N LEU A 256 14.12 5.97 10.55
CA LEU A 256 13.58 7.31 10.33
C LEU A 256 12.86 7.84 11.58
N ILE A 257 11.96 7.06 12.19
CA ILE A 257 11.22 7.51 13.37
C ILE A 257 12.10 7.66 14.61
N ASN A 258 13.03 6.73 14.84
CA ASN A 258 13.92 6.80 15.99
C ASN A 258 14.87 8.00 15.90
N ARG A 259 15.39 8.30 14.71
CA ARG A 259 16.22 9.49 14.49
C ARG A 259 15.40 10.78 14.59
N TYR A 260 14.19 10.81 14.05
CA TYR A 260 13.26 11.94 14.21
C TYR A 260 13.04 12.26 15.69
N TYR A 261 12.68 11.26 16.49
CA TYR A 261 12.46 11.40 17.92
C TYR A 261 13.71 11.93 18.64
N GLN A 262 14.90 11.43 18.30
CA GLN A 262 16.15 11.90 18.89
C GLN A 262 16.49 13.36 18.53
N LYS A 263 16.14 13.80 17.32
CA LYS A 263 16.50 15.14 16.83
C LYS A 263 15.53 16.23 17.28
N TYR A 264 14.25 15.90 17.44
CA TYR A 264 13.19 16.90 17.61
C TYR A 264 12.29 16.71 18.85
N CYS A 265 12.36 15.58 19.55
CA CYS A 265 11.46 15.28 20.67
C CYS A 265 12.17 15.06 22.01
N LYS A 266 13.49 14.83 22.00
CA LYS A 266 14.34 14.82 23.20
C LYS A 266 14.91 16.22 23.44
#